data_AF-A0A1B1AZZ9-F1
#
_entry.id   AF-A0A1B1AZZ9-F1
#
_cell.length_a   1.000
_cell.length_b   1.000
_cell.length_c   1.000
_cell.angle_alpha   90.00
_cell.angle_beta   90.00
_cell.angle_gamma   90.00
#
_symmetry.space_group_name_H-M   'P 1'
#
loop_
_entity.id
_entity.type
_entity.pdbx_description
1 polymer ?
#
loop_
_entity_poly.entity_id
_entity_poly.type
_entity_poly.pdbx_seq_one_letter_code
_entity_poly.pdbx_strand_id
1 'polypeptide(L)'
;MTTQDFTHDIDTILCVGNGYWIFKGNKCLKTNMAGDKLLVDEIDITASGAWPALAGTRFARDLDSIAFSNESGYYWFLKGDSCIATNGDGNQIVCSERKIAGGGGWPALDR
;
A
#
# COMPACT_ATOMS: atom_id res chain seq x y z
N MET A 1 12.91 10.83 15.35
CA MET A 1 11.95 10.58 14.27
C MET A 1 10.73 11.40 14.57
N THR A 2 10.23 12.17 13.60
CA THR A 2 9.04 13.00 13.77
C THR A 2 7.83 12.19 13.32
N THR A 3 6.85 12.03 14.19
CA THR A 3 5.53 11.44 13.88
C THR A 3 4.90 12.21 12.73
N GLN A 4 4.26 11.51 11.79
CA GLN A 4 3.53 12.13 10.72
C GLN A 4 2.14 12.58 11.18
N ASP A 5 1.71 13.74 10.68
CA ASP A 5 0.35 14.22 10.91
C ASP A 5 -0.62 13.59 9.89
N PHE A 6 -1.47 12.67 10.35
CA PHE A 6 -2.46 11.96 9.55
C PHE A 6 -3.82 12.70 9.46
N THR A 7 -3.88 13.99 9.77
CA THR A 7 -5.13 14.79 9.69
C THR A 7 -5.37 15.44 8.33
N HIS A 8 -4.37 15.44 7.45
CA HIS A 8 -4.41 16.07 6.12
C HIS A 8 -3.37 15.40 5.21
N ASP A 9 -3.46 15.64 3.90
CA ASP A 9 -2.52 15.13 2.89
C ASP A 9 -2.24 13.62 3.04
N ILE A 10 -3.29 12.84 3.26
CA ILE A 10 -3.22 11.37 3.24
C ILE A 10 -2.96 10.95 1.79
N ASP A 11 -1.95 10.09 1.59
CA ASP A 11 -1.60 9.61 0.26
C ASP A 11 -2.68 8.64 -0.26
N THR A 12 -3.01 7.63 0.55
CA THR A 12 -4.03 6.62 0.21
C THR A 12 -4.53 5.87 1.44
N ILE A 13 -5.64 5.15 1.27
CA ILE A 13 -6.27 4.29 2.29
C ILE A 13 -6.59 2.93 1.67
N LEU A 14 -6.32 1.86 2.41
CA LEU A 14 -6.68 0.49 2.05
C LEU A 14 -7.61 -0.12 3.11
N CYS A 15 -8.81 -0.49 2.71
CA CYS A 15 -9.74 -1.24 3.56
C CYS A 15 -9.47 -2.75 3.42
N VAL A 16 -8.99 -3.40 4.48
CA VAL A 16 -8.75 -4.86 4.47
C VAL A 16 -8.83 -5.49 5.86
N GLY A 17 -9.43 -6.68 5.91
CA GLY A 17 -9.67 -7.40 7.15
C GLY A 17 -10.62 -6.61 8.06
N ASN A 18 -10.14 -6.26 9.26
CA ASN A 18 -10.92 -5.61 10.32
C ASN A 18 -10.71 -4.08 10.42
N GLY A 19 -10.20 -3.43 9.38
CA GLY A 19 -9.91 -2.01 9.47
C GLY A 19 -9.35 -1.36 8.22
N TYR A 20 -8.87 -0.13 8.40
CA TYR A 20 -8.30 0.71 7.35
C TYR A 20 -6.83 0.95 7.62
N TRP A 21 -5.98 0.58 6.67
CA TRP A 21 -4.61 1.07 6.62
C TRP A 21 -4.60 2.45 5.98
N ILE A 22 -3.96 3.42 6.62
CA ILE A 22 -3.85 4.81 6.16
C ILE A 22 -2.37 5.09 5.94
N PHE A 23 -2.02 5.67 4.79
CA PHE A 23 -0.64 5.86 4.35
C PHE A 23 -0.33 7.34 4.15
N LYS A 24 0.86 7.76 4.60
CA LYS A 24 1.41 9.10 4.35
C LYS A 24 2.93 9.04 4.33
N GLY A 25 3.56 9.59 3.31
CA GLY A 25 5.00 9.52 3.11
C GLY A 25 5.49 8.07 3.20
N ASN A 26 6.46 7.78 4.05
CA ASN A 26 6.97 6.42 4.29
C ASN A 26 6.29 5.68 5.45
N LYS A 27 5.18 6.22 5.98
CA LYS A 27 4.51 5.73 7.19
C LYS A 27 3.11 5.20 6.89
N CYS A 28 2.65 4.30 7.74
CA CYS A 28 1.25 3.89 7.80
C CYS A 28 0.80 3.59 9.22
N LEU A 29 -0.51 3.62 9.44
CA LEU A 29 -1.17 3.17 10.66
C LEU A 29 -2.45 2.41 10.29
N LYS A 30 -3.01 1.65 11.25
CA LYS A 30 -4.27 0.92 11.03
C LYS A 30 -5.32 1.31 12.05
N THR A 31 -6.50 1.72 11.60
CA THR A 31 -7.68 1.87 12.47
C THR A 31 -8.56 0.63 12.41
N ASN A 32 -9.50 0.48 13.33
CA ASN A 32 -10.63 -0.45 13.19
C ASN A 32 -11.63 0.04 12.12
N MET A 33 -12.65 -0.77 11.83
CA MET A 33 -13.72 -0.44 10.86
C MET A 33 -14.57 0.78 11.23
N ALA A 34 -14.65 1.15 12.51
CA ALA A 34 -15.34 2.36 12.95
C ALA A 34 -14.48 3.63 12.80
N GLY A 35 -13.16 3.47 12.59
CA GLY A 35 -12.22 4.58 12.50
C GLY A 35 -11.92 5.28 13.83
N ASP A 36 -12.41 4.75 14.96
CA ASP A 36 -12.33 5.39 16.29
C ASP A 36 -11.22 4.83 17.18
N LYS A 37 -10.55 3.76 16.74
CA LYS A 37 -9.46 3.10 17.49
C LYS A 37 -8.32 2.73 16.56
N LEU A 38 -7.10 2.96 17.02
CA LEU A 38 -5.89 2.41 16.40
C LEU A 38 -5.77 0.92 16.76
N LEU A 39 -5.62 0.10 15.72
CA LEU A 39 -5.22 -1.31 15.81
C LEU A 39 -3.70 -1.48 15.66
N VAL A 40 -3.07 -0.58 14.90
CA VAL A 40 -1.63 -0.48 14.72
C VAL A 40 -1.26 1.00 14.77
N ASP A 41 -0.32 1.36 15.63
CA ASP A 41 0.26 2.70 15.70
C ASP A 41 1.07 3.04 14.43
N GLU A 42 1.53 4.29 14.32
CA GLU A 42 2.39 4.70 13.21
C GLU A 42 3.65 3.84 13.12
N ILE A 43 3.84 3.19 11.97
CA ILE A 43 5.01 2.40 11.61
C ILE A 43 5.48 2.73 10.20
N ASP A 44 6.72 2.34 9.86
CA ASP A 44 7.16 2.39 8.46
C ASP A 44 6.35 1.40 7.62
N ILE A 45 6.04 1.76 6.37
CA ILE A 45 5.36 0.86 5.42
C ILE A 45 6.12 -0.47 5.29
N THR A 46 7.44 -0.44 5.40
CA THR A 46 8.33 -1.59 5.27
C THR A 46 8.60 -2.31 6.60
N ALA A 47 7.91 -1.95 7.68
CA ALA A 47 8.05 -2.63 8.96
C ALA A 47 7.45 -4.04 8.93
N SER A 48 7.94 -4.91 9.82
CA SER A 48 7.32 -6.22 10.07
C SER A 48 5.88 -6.02 10.55
N GLY A 49 4.91 -6.62 9.86
CA GLY A 49 3.47 -6.46 10.13
C GLY A 49 2.74 -5.48 9.20
N ALA A 50 3.47 -4.81 8.29
CA ALA A 50 2.92 -4.03 7.19
C ALA A 50 3.32 -4.67 5.84
N TRP A 51 4.12 -3.99 5.02
CA TRP A 51 4.60 -4.50 3.72
C TRP A 51 6.14 -4.50 3.63
N PRO A 52 6.82 -5.38 4.40
CA PRO A 52 8.27 -5.44 4.41
C PRO A 52 8.88 -5.77 3.03
N ALA A 53 8.12 -6.42 2.14
CA ALA A 53 8.57 -6.71 0.78
C ALA A 53 8.89 -5.46 -0.07
N LEU A 54 8.34 -4.30 0.31
CA LEU A 54 8.58 -3.04 -0.40
C LEU A 54 9.92 -2.38 -0.03
N ALA A 55 10.67 -2.93 0.93
CA ALA A 55 11.97 -2.40 1.32
C ALA A 55 12.93 -2.28 0.12
N GLY A 56 13.54 -1.11 -0.02
CA GLY A 56 14.42 -0.79 -1.15
C GLY A 56 13.72 -0.47 -2.47
N THR A 57 12.37 -0.49 -2.51
CA THR A 57 11.60 -0.08 -3.69
C THR A 57 11.13 1.37 -3.58
N ARG A 58 10.79 1.99 -4.71
CA ARG A 58 10.17 3.33 -4.73
C ARG A 58 8.76 3.37 -4.13
N PHE A 59 8.14 2.21 -3.93
CA PHE A 59 6.79 2.05 -3.35
C PHE A 59 6.83 2.00 -1.82
N ALA A 60 8.00 2.12 -1.19
CA ALA A 60 8.13 2.25 0.26
C ALA A 60 7.68 3.62 0.80
N ARG A 61 7.21 4.53 -0.06
CA ARG A 61 6.77 5.88 0.31
C ARG A 61 5.91 6.57 -0.74
N ASP A 62 5.14 7.55 -0.31
CA ASP A 62 4.33 8.48 -1.11
C ASP A 62 3.53 7.74 -2.20
N LEU A 63 2.67 6.82 -1.76
CA LEU A 63 1.91 5.92 -2.63
C LEU A 63 0.72 6.64 -3.25
N ASP A 64 0.55 6.57 -4.57
CA ASP A 64 -0.60 7.23 -5.20
C ASP A 64 -1.91 6.45 -4.97
N SER A 65 -1.82 5.12 -4.89
CA SER A 65 -2.97 4.26 -4.59
C SER A 65 -2.55 2.83 -4.21
N ILE A 66 -3.49 2.09 -3.61
CA ILE A 66 -3.35 0.66 -3.34
C ILE A 66 -4.67 -0.03 -3.67
N ALA A 67 -4.60 -1.19 -4.31
CA ALA A 67 -5.77 -2.04 -4.57
C ALA A 67 -5.55 -3.45 -4.04
N PHE A 68 -6.58 -4.05 -3.45
CA PHE A 68 -6.58 -5.47 -3.09
C PHE A 68 -7.40 -6.26 -4.12
N SER A 69 -6.80 -7.31 -4.68
CA SER A 69 -7.48 -8.23 -5.59
C SER A 69 -8.01 -9.43 -4.82
N ASN A 70 -9.33 -9.54 -4.70
CA ASN A 70 -9.96 -10.70 -4.04
C ASN A 70 -9.71 -12.01 -4.80
N GLU A 71 -9.51 -11.95 -6.11
CA GLU A 71 -9.26 -13.13 -6.94
C GLU A 71 -7.87 -13.73 -6.70
N SER A 72 -6.85 -12.88 -6.62
CA SER A 72 -5.45 -13.32 -6.43
C SER A 72 -4.99 -13.28 -4.97
N GLY A 73 -5.67 -12.51 -4.11
CA GLY A 73 -5.23 -12.19 -2.76
C GLY A 73 -4.04 -11.23 -2.71
N TYR A 74 -3.76 -10.48 -3.78
CA TYR A 74 -2.60 -9.60 -3.88
C TYR A 74 -2.92 -8.15 -3.54
N TYR A 75 -1.94 -7.45 -2.97
CA TYR A 75 -1.96 -5.99 -2.87
C TYR A 75 -1.15 -5.40 -4.03
N TRP A 76 -1.80 -4.58 -4.83
CA TRP A 76 -1.19 -3.80 -5.89
C TRP A 76 -0.92 -2.39 -5.40
N PHE A 77 0.34 -1.96 -5.45
CA PHE A 77 0.80 -0.63 -5.09
C PHE A 77 1.05 0.18 -6.36
N LEU A 78 0.58 1.42 -6.40
CA LEU A 78 0.66 2.30 -7.56
C LEU A 78 1.46 3.56 -7.19
N LYS A 79 2.38 3.95 -8.07
CA LYS A 79 3.17 5.19 -7.94
C LYS A 79 3.64 5.67 -9.31
N GLY A 80 3.27 6.89 -9.67
CA GLY A 80 3.44 7.43 -11.01
C GLY A 80 2.75 6.54 -12.05
N ASP A 81 3.52 6.11 -13.05
CA ASP A 81 3.05 5.23 -14.12
C ASP A 81 3.37 3.75 -13.90
N SER A 82 3.85 3.38 -12.70
CA SER A 82 4.27 2.03 -12.35
C SER A 82 3.39 1.40 -11.26
N CYS A 83 3.33 0.07 -11.27
CA CYS A 83 2.78 -0.74 -10.19
C CYS A 83 3.70 -1.90 -9.80
N ILE A 84 3.55 -2.38 -8.58
CA ILE A 84 4.17 -3.60 -8.03
C ILE A 84 3.12 -4.35 -7.22
N ALA A 85 3.24 -5.67 -7.08
CA ALA A 85 2.32 -6.42 -6.22
C ALA A 85 3.04 -7.30 -5.19
N THR A 86 2.46 -7.34 -3.98
CA THR A 86 2.83 -8.28 -2.93
C THR A 86 1.77 -9.37 -2.77
N ASN A 87 2.14 -10.49 -2.17
CA ASN A 87 1.16 -11.46 -1.66
C ASN A 87 0.28 -10.85 -0.55
N GLY A 88 -0.72 -11.61 -0.11
CA GLY A 88 -1.68 -11.21 0.93
C GLY A 88 -1.08 -11.01 2.33
N ASP A 89 0.15 -11.48 2.56
CA ASP A 89 0.90 -11.24 3.81
C ASP A 89 1.81 -10.01 3.73
N GLY A 90 1.95 -9.38 2.55
CA GLY A 90 2.81 -8.22 2.33
C GLY A 90 4.31 -8.51 2.40
N ASN A 91 4.71 -9.78 2.48
CA ASN A 91 6.10 -10.21 2.77
C ASN A 91 6.88 -10.71 1.54
N GLN A 92 6.21 -10.85 0.38
CA GLN A 92 6.84 -11.25 -0.86
C GLN A 92 6.34 -10.42 -2.04
N ILE A 93 7.25 -9.97 -2.91
CA ILE A 93 6.90 -9.45 -4.23
C ILE A 93 6.46 -10.61 -5.12
N VAL A 94 5.19 -10.63 -5.52
CA VAL A 94 4.61 -11.62 -6.45
C VAL A 94 4.55 -11.11 -7.87
N CYS A 95 4.68 -9.80 -8.05
CA CYS A 95 4.70 -9.13 -9.34
C CYS A 95 5.72 -7.99 -9.28
N SER A 96 6.82 -8.12 -10.01
CA SER A 96 7.86 -7.08 -10.10
C SER A 96 7.32 -5.80 -10.72
N GLU A 97 7.99 -4.67 -10.43
CA GLU A 97 7.64 -3.36 -10.97
C GLU A 97 7.42 -3.41 -12.49
N ARG A 98 6.33 -2.81 -12.94
CA ARG A 98 5.93 -2.70 -14.35
C ARG A 98 5.03 -1.50 -14.56
N LYS A 99 4.75 -1.15 -15.81
CA LYS A 99 3.81 -0.08 -16.14
C LYS A 99 2.38 -0.44 -15.74
N ILE A 100 1.63 0.57 -15.32
CA ILE A 100 0.19 0.45 -15.05
C ILE A 100 -0.55 0.15 -16.36
N ALA A 101 -0.34 0.96 -17.39
CA ALA A 101 -0.87 0.72 -18.74
C ALA A 101 0.10 -0.19 -19.51
N GLY A 102 -0.31 -1.43 -19.78
CA GLY A 102 0.49 -2.43 -20.49
C GLY A 102 1.35 -3.33 -19.58
N GLY A 103 2.20 -4.17 -20.20
CA GLY A 103 3.26 -4.91 -19.49
C GLY A 103 2.83 -5.89 -18.39
N GLY A 104 1.55 -6.28 -18.35
CA GLY A 104 1.00 -7.16 -17.31
C GLY A 104 0.53 -6.45 -16.03
N GLY A 105 0.24 -5.14 -16.09
CA GLY A 105 -0.57 -4.41 -15.12
C GLY A 105 -2.04 -4.39 -15.54
N TRP A 106 -2.56 -3.22 -15.94
CA TRP A 106 -3.90 -3.01 -16.50
C TRP A 106 -3.81 -2.60 -17.98
N PRO A 107 -3.62 -3.56 -18.91
CA PRO A 107 -3.50 -3.25 -20.33
C PRO A 107 -4.72 -2.53 -20.92
N ALA A 108 -5.90 -2.67 -20.32
CA ALA A 108 -7.11 -1.95 -20.74
C ALA A 108 -7.03 -0.42 -20.56
N LEU A 109 -6.04 0.10 -19.84
CA LEU A 109 -5.81 1.54 -19.69
C LEU A 109 -4.93 2.14 -20.80
N ASP A 110 -4.29 1.30 -21.62
CA ASP A 110 -3.48 1.71 -22.77
C ASP A 110 -4.41 1.97 -23.97
N ARG A 111 -5.00 3.17 -24.01
CA ARG A 111 -6.01 3.59 -24.99
C ARG A 111 -5.65 4.90 -25.67
#